data_AF-A0A7C5I0L1-F1
#
_entry.id   AF-A0A7C5I0L1-F1
#
_cell.length_a   1.000
_cell.length_b   1.000
_cell.length_c   1.000
_cell.angle_alpha   90.00
_cell.angle_beta   90.00
_cell.angle_gamma   90.00
#
_symmetry.space_group_name_H-M   'P 1'
#
loop_
_entity.id
_entity.type
_entity.pdbx_description
1 polymer ?
#
loop_
_entity_poly.entity_id
_entity_poly.type
_entity_poly.pdbx_seq_one_letter_code
_entity_poly.pdbx_strand_id
1 'polypeptide(L)' 'FGNVVFTNGIVIKDGQLFMYYGSSDETTCLAVTTVEKILAGF' A
#
# COMPACT_ATOMS: atom_id res chain seq x y z
N PHE A 1 -2.81 -3.72 21.61
CA PHE A 1 -3.06 -4.42 20.34
C PHE A 1 -3.51 -3.37 19.32
N GLY A 2 -3.10 -3.48 18.06
CA GLY A 2 -3.51 -2.55 17.00
C GLY A 2 -2.46 -1.56 16.46
N ASN A 3 -1.17 -1.85 16.59
CA ASN A 3 -0.10 -1.03 16.00
C ASN A 3 0.68 -1.83 14.94
N VAL A 4 -0.07 -2.48 14.04
CA VAL A 4 0.47 -3.32 12.97
C VAL A 4 -0.11 -2.87 11.63
N VAL A 5 0.75 -2.74 10.64
CA VAL A 5 0.40 -2.58 9.23
C VAL A 5 1.07 -3.70 8.44
N PHE A 6 0.33 -4.30 7.50
CA PHE A 6 0.85 -5.36 6.64
C PHE A 6 0.21 -5.32 5.26
N THR A 7 0.94 -5.64 4.19
CA THR A 7 0.40 -5.67 2.82
C THR A 7 0.73 -6.99 2.13
N ASN A 8 -0.22 -7.47 1.32
CA ASN A 8 -0.08 -8.65 0.46
C ASN A 8 -0.71 -8.44 -0.92
N GLY A 9 -1.07 -7.21 -1.27
CA GLY A 9 -1.78 -6.89 -2.50
C GLY A 9 -1.35 -5.55 -3.08
N ILE A 10 -0.71 -5.60 -4.25
CA ILE A 10 -0.30 -4.42 -5.01
C ILE A 10 -0.77 -4.61 -6.45
N VAL A 11 -1.42 -3.59 -7.01
CA VAL A 11 -1.87 -3.55 -8.40
C VAL A 11 -1.36 -2.28 -9.06
N ILE A 12 -0.80 -2.41 -10.27
CA ILE A 12 -0.45 -1.26 -11.11
C ILE A 12 -1.52 -1.13 -12.19
N LYS A 13 -2.11 0.06 -12.29
CA LYS A 13 -3.13 0.38 -13.29
C LYS A 13 -3.02 1.86 -13.67
N ASP A 14 -3.05 2.15 -14.97
CA ASP A 14 -3.04 3.50 -15.52
C ASP A 14 -1.90 4.40 -14.97
N GLY A 15 -0.72 3.79 -14.77
CA GLY A 15 0.47 4.48 -14.21
C GLY A 15 0.44 4.70 -12.70
N GLN A 16 -0.62 4.28 -12.01
CA GLN A 16 -0.74 4.36 -10.56
C GLN A 16 -0.48 2.99 -9.92
N LEU A 17 0.17 3.01 -8.75
CA LEU A 17 0.36 1.87 -7.86
C LEU A 17 -0.66 1.96 -6.73
N PHE A 18 -1.53 0.96 -6.65
CA PHE A 18 -2.53 0.78 -5.61
C PHE A 18 -2.06 -0.31 -4.63
N MET A 19 -1.74 0.08 -3.40
CA MET A 19 -1.29 -0.84 -2.35
C MET A 19 -2.40 -1.02 -1.32
N TYR A 20 -2.93 -2.24 -1.27
CA TYR A 20 -3.92 -2.65 -0.27
C TYR A 20 -3.19 -3.21 0.94
N TYR A 21 -3.48 -2.67 2.13
CA TYR A 21 -2.81 -3.08 3.37
C TYR A 21 -3.83 -3.27 4.50
N GLY A 22 -3.58 -4.26 5.36
CA GLY A 22 -4.31 -4.47 6.59
C GLY A 22 -3.88 -3.48 7.68
N SER A 23 -4.85 -2.97 8.43
CA SER A 23 -4.63 -2.23 9.67
C SER A 23 -5.23 -3.00 10.84
N SER A 24 -4.36 -3.38 11.79
CA SER A 24 -4.77 -4.03 13.04
C SER A 24 -5.58 -5.32 12.90
N ASP A 25 -5.41 -6.07 11.79
CA ASP A 25 -6.19 -7.27 11.45
C ASP A 25 -7.72 -7.07 11.37
N GLU A 26 -8.17 -5.82 11.31
CA GLU A 26 -9.59 -5.47 11.39
C GLU A 26 -10.11 -4.83 10.11
N THR A 27 -9.27 -4.07 9.41
CA THR A 27 -9.68 -3.31 8.23
C THR A 27 -8.66 -3.42 7.11
N THR A 28 -9.14 -3.34 5.87
CA THR A 28 -8.30 -3.12 4.69
C THR A 28 -8.33 -1.66 4.30
N CYS A 29 -7.15 -1.08 4.12
CA CYS A 29 -6.92 0.30 3.70
C CYS A 29 -6.24 0.31 2.32
N LEU A 30 -6.22 1.49 1.69
CA LEU A 30 -5.61 1.71 0.38
C LEU A 30 -4.66 2.91 0.41
N ALA A 31 -3.42 2.70 -0.01
CA ALA A 31 -2.48 3.76 -0.35
C ALA A 31 -2.30 3.82 -1.88
N VAL A 32 -2.22 5.03 -2.43
CA VAL A 32 -2.04 5.25 -3.88
C VAL A 32 -0.78 6.08 -4.12
N THR A 33 0.10 5.58 -4.98
CA THR A 33 1.37 6.23 -5.34
C THR A 33 1.78 5.87 -6.78
N THR A 34 3.04 6.09 -7.16
CA THR A 34 3.64 5.57 -8.39
C THR A 34 4.95 4.86 -8.09
N VAL A 35 5.45 4.05 -9.02
CA VAL A 35 6.73 3.33 -8.85
C VAL A 35 7.88 4.32 -8.73
N GLU A 36 7.87 5.40 -9.51
CA GLU A 36 8.92 6.43 -9.51
C GLU A 36 9.01 7.12 -8.16
N LYS A 37 7.87 7.43 -7.54
CA LYS A 37 7.82 8.04 -6.20
C LYS A 37 8.39 7.12 -5.12
N ILE A 38 8.11 5.82 -5.21
CA ILE A 38 8.70 4.82 -4.30
C ILE A 38 10.22 4.75 -4.51
N LEU A 39 10.68 4.65 -5.77
CA LEU A 39 12.10 4.57 -6.10
C LEU A 39 12.89 5.81 -5.70
N ALA A 40 12.28 7.00 -5.76
CA ALA A 40 12.90 8.25 -5.32
C ALA A 40 13.06 8.37 -3.79
N GLY A 41 12.41 7.51 -3.02
CA GLY A 41 12.48 7.48 -1.55
C GLY A 41 13.56 6.56 -0.98
N PHE A 42 14.31 5.86 -1.85
CA PHE A 42 15.49 5.07 -1.49
C PHE A 42 16.77 5.82 -1.86
#